data_AF-A0A848V8C6-F1
#
_entry.id   AF-A0A848V8C6-F1
#
_cell.length_a   1.000
_cell.length_b   1.000
_cell.length_c   1.000
_cell.angle_alpha   90.00
_cell.angle_beta   90.00
_cell.angle_gamma   90.00
#
_symmetry.space_group_name_H-M   'P 1'
#
loop_
_entity.id
_entity.type
_entity.pdbx_description
1 polymer ?
#
loop_
_entity_poly.entity_id
_entity_poly.type
_entity_poly.pdbx_seq_one_letter_code
_entity_poly.pdbx_strand_id
1 'polypeptide(L)'
;MLSRTQRGFTLIEVMVVVVIVGVISAVVLLSTGLLEDDREMQEESRRMTTLLELAADEALLQGRDFGLEITQSGYRFVEYDPYLEQWFEITDDAILR
;
A
#
# COMPACT_ATOMS: atom_id res chain seq x y z
N MET A 1 -30.00 -1.60 59.88
CA MET A 1 -29.66 -0.91 58.62
C MET A 1 -28.21 -1.26 58.28
N LEU A 2 -27.98 -2.14 57.31
CA LEU A 2 -26.62 -2.52 56.90
C LEU A 2 -26.07 -1.39 56.01
N SER A 3 -25.13 -0.61 56.56
CA SER A 3 -24.44 0.43 55.80
C SER A 3 -23.62 -0.22 54.70
N ARG A 4 -23.96 0.10 53.45
CA ARG A 4 -23.27 -0.41 52.26
C ARG A 4 -21.98 0.39 52.12
N THR A 5 -20.86 -0.15 52.58
CA THR A 5 -19.54 0.46 52.40
C THR A 5 -19.24 0.53 50.91
N GLN A 6 -19.39 1.71 50.30
CA GLN A 6 -18.92 1.95 48.94
C GLN A 6 -17.39 1.89 48.96
N ARG A 7 -16.84 0.78 48.43
CA ARG A 7 -15.42 0.65 48.17
C ARG A 7 -15.09 1.56 46.99
N GLY A 8 -14.43 2.67 47.27
CA GLY A 8 -13.92 3.58 46.25
C GLY A 8 -12.82 2.92 45.42
N PHE A 9 -12.70 3.35 44.17
CA PHE A 9 -11.65 2.93 43.25
C PHE A 9 -10.28 3.20 43.85
N THR A 10 -9.38 2.23 43.72
CA THR A 10 -7.99 2.43 44.13
C THR A 10 -7.22 3.11 42.99
N LEU A 11 -6.18 3.87 43.33
CA LEU A 11 -5.32 4.50 42.33
C LEU A 11 -4.69 3.45 41.39
N ILE A 12 -4.36 2.28 41.93
CA ILE A 12 -3.82 1.16 41.14
C ILE A 12 -4.83 0.60 40.15
N GLU A 13 -6.12 0.59 40.47
CA GLU A 13 -7.17 0.13 39.56
C GLU A 13 -7.28 1.04 38.32
N VAL A 14 -7.21 2.36 38.53
CA VAL A 14 -7.19 3.33 37.42
C VAL A 14 -5.92 3.18 36.58
N MET A 15 -4.76 2.99 37.21
CA MET A 15 -3.51 2.74 36.49
C MET A 15 -3.59 1.48 35.63
N VAL A 16 -4.12 0.38 36.18
CA VAL A 16 -4.28 -0.88 35.45
C VAL A 16 -5.24 -0.71 34.27
N VAL A 17 -6.36 0.01 34.44
CA VAL A 17 -7.30 0.27 33.34
C VAL A 17 -6.62 1.05 32.21
N VAL A 18 -5.87 2.10 32.51
CA VAL A 18 -5.16 2.89 31.48
C VAL A 18 -4.13 2.03 30.74
N VAL A 19 -3.40 1.17 31.45
CA VAL A 19 -2.45 0.23 30.83
C VAL A 19 -3.17 -0.76 29.92
N ILE A 20 -4.28 -1.37 30.37
CA ILE A 20 -5.06 -2.30 29.57
C ILE A 20 -5.59 -1.62 28.30
N VAL A 21 -6.18 -0.43 28.43
CA VAL A 21 -6.68 0.35 27.29
C VAL A 21 -5.55 0.71 26.32
N GLY A 22 -4.38 1.10 26.84
CA GLY A 22 -3.20 1.41 26.03
C GLY A 22 -2.69 0.21 25.23
N VAL A 23 -2.58 -0.96 25.87
CA VAL A 23 -2.15 -2.20 25.20
C VAL A 23 -3.16 -2.62 24.13
N ILE A 24 -4.45 -2.62 24.46
CA ILE A 24 -5.50 -2.98 23.48
C ILE A 24 -5.48 -2.02 22.30
N SER A 25 -5.36 -0.71 22.55
CA SER A 25 -5.31 0.30 21.49
C SER A 25 -4.11 0.12 20.57
N ALA A 26 -2.93 -0.18 21.13
CA ALA A 26 -1.72 -0.43 20.35
C ALA A 26 -1.86 -1.67 19.45
N VAL A 27 -2.45 -2.76 19.96
CA VAL A 27 -2.69 -3.98 19.19
C VAL A 27 -3.67 -3.74 18.04
N VAL A 28 -4.76 -3.01 18.29
CA VAL A 28 -5.75 -2.69 17.25
C VAL A 28 -5.13 -1.89 16.11
N LEU A 29 -4.35 -0.85 16.42
CA LEU A 29 -3.72 0.00 15.39
C LEU A 29 -2.70 -0.76 14.54
N LEU A 30 -1.92 -1.65 15.13
CA LEU A 30 -0.98 -2.50 14.40
C LEU A 30 -1.70 -3.51 13.53
N SER A 31 -2.79 -4.10 14.03
CA SER A 31 -3.56 -5.09 13.27
C SER A 31 -4.24 -4.49 12.05
N THR A 32 -4.81 -3.28 12.14
CA THR A 32 -5.49 -2.65 11.00
C THR A 32 -4.50 -2.27 9.90
N GLY A 33 -3.37 -1.64 10.25
CA GLY A 33 -2.35 -1.26 9.26
C GLY A 33 -1.77 -2.45 8.49
N LEU A 34 -1.55 -3.59 9.15
CA LEU A 34 -1.03 -4.80 8.50
C LEU A 34 -2.06 -5.54 7.64
N LEU A 35 -3.35 -5.45 7.98
CA LEU A 35 -4.42 -6.14 7.26
C LEU A 35 -4.90 -5.36 6.01
N GLU A 36 -4.83 -4.03 6.03
CA GLU A 36 -5.12 -3.18 4.87
C GLU A 36 -4.00 -3.26 3.83
N ASP A 37 -2.74 -3.13 4.25
CA ASP A 37 -1.57 -3.12 3.36
C ASP A 37 -1.44 -4.42 2.54
N ASP A 38 -1.61 -5.59 3.18
CA ASP A 38 -1.48 -6.88 2.49
C ASP A 38 -2.60 -7.17 1.47
N ARG A 39 -3.81 -6.63 1.70
CA ARG A 39 -4.96 -6.86 0.81
C ARG A 39 -4.96 -5.88 -0.36
N GLU A 40 -4.71 -4.61 -0.08
CA GLU A 40 -4.64 -3.57 -1.08
C GLU A 40 -3.45 -3.82 -2.02
N MET A 41 -2.29 -4.23 -1.48
CA MET A 41 -1.11 -4.58 -2.28
C MET A 41 -1.32 -5.83 -3.16
N GLN A 42 -2.05 -6.85 -2.69
CA GLN A 42 -2.36 -8.04 -3.51
C GLN A 42 -3.35 -7.74 -4.63
N GLU A 43 -4.37 -6.93 -4.37
CA GLU A 43 -5.34 -6.52 -5.39
C GLU A 43 -4.68 -5.62 -6.45
N GLU A 44 -3.81 -4.70 -6.03
CA GLU A 44 -3.07 -3.83 -6.93
C GLU A 44 -2.05 -4.60 -7.77
N SER A 45 -1.34 -5.57 -7.18
CA SER A 45 -0.40 -6.43 -7.92
C SER A 45 -1.12 -7.25 -9.01
N ARG A 46 -2.31 -7.78 -8.71
CA ARG A 46 -3.10 -8.54 -9.67
C ARG A 46 -3.62 -7.67 -10.82
N ARG A 47 -4.08 -6.45 -10.51
CA ARG A 47 -4.48 -5.47 -11.53
C ARG A 47 -3.29 -5.07 -12.41
N MET A 48 -2.12 -4.87 -11.81
CA MET A 48 -0.88 -4.55 -12.51
C MET A 48 -0.48 -5.65 -13.49
N THR A 49 -0.56 -6.93 -13.11
CA THR A 49 -0.26 -8.06 -14.02
C THR A 49 -1.17 -8.03 -15.25
N THR A 50 -2.48 -7.82 -15.07
CA THR A 50 -3.42 -7.73 -16.20
C THR A 50 -3.13 -6.55 -17.12
N LEU A 51 -2.75 -5.39 -16.56
CA LEU A 51 -2.38 -4.22 -17.36
C LEU A 51 -1.06 -4.44 -18.12
N LEU A 52 -0.08 -5.12 -17.51
CA LEU A 52 1.18 -5.46 -18.16
C LEU A 52 1.00 -6.48 -19.28
N GLU A 53 0.14 -7.48 -19.10
CA GLU A 53 -0.20 -8.43 -20.17
C GLU A 53 -0.88 -7.72 -21.35
N LEU A 54 -1.82 -6.82 -21.07
CA LEU A 54 -2.47 -6.02 -22.11
C LEU A 54 -1.48 -5.09 -22.82
N ALA A 55 -0.59 -4.44 -22.09
CA ALA A 55 0.44 -3.58 -22.66
C ALA A 55 1.47 -4.37 -23.49
N ALA A 56 1.82 -5.58 -23.07
CA ALA A 56 2.70 -6.47 -23.82
C ALA A 56 2.04 -6.97 -25.12
N ASP A 57 0.75 -7.31 -25.08
CA ASP A 57 -0.03 -7.67 -26.28
C ASP A 57 -0.12 -6.47 -27.24
N GLU A 58 -0.36 -5.26 -26.72
CA GLU A 58 -0.39 -4.04 -27.53
C GLU A 58 1.00 -3.67 -28.09
N ALA A 59 2.07 -3.86 -27.31
CA ALA A 59 3.45 -3.65 -27.74
C ALA A 59 3.84 -4.61 -28.88
N LEU A 60 3.44 -5.88 -28.79
CA LEU A 60 3.60 -6.88 -29.85
C LEU A 60 2.80 -6.52 -31.10
N LEU A 61 1.59 -5.98 -30.95
CA LEU A 61 0.74 -5.55 -32.07
C LEU A 61 1.24 -4.25 -32.74
N GLN A 62 1.79 -3.31 -31.96
CA GLN A 62 2.29 -2.03 -32.45
C GLN A 62 3.77 -2.05 -32.84
N GLY A 63 4.52 -3.08 -32.43
CA GLY A 63 5.96 -3.23 -32.70
C GLY A 63 6.81 -2.18 -32.01
N ARG A 64 6.40 -1.70 -30.83
CA ARG A 64 7.10 -0.68 -30.05
C ARG A 64 7.55 -1.26 -28.72
N ASP A 65 8.81 -1.08 -28.39
CA ASP A 65 9.45 -1.70 -27.22
C ASP A 65 9.28 -0.78 -26.00
N PHE A 66 8.52 -1.23 -25.00
CA PHE A 66 8.31 -0.51 -23.74
C PHE A 66 9.11 -1.13 -22.59
N GLY A 67 9.56 -0.31 -21.66
CA GLY A 67 10.41 -0.68 -20.53
C GLY A 67 10.01 0.01 -19.24
N LEU A 68 10.46 -0.54 -18.12
CA LEU A 68 10.29 0.03 -16.79
C LEU A 68 11.67 0.32 -16.21
N GLU A 69 11.95 1.58 -15.93
CA GLU A 69 13.20 1.98 -15.28
C GLU A 69 12.97 2.18 -13.78
N ILE A 70 13.72 1.43 -12.96
CA ILE A 70 13.70 1.54 -11.51
C ILE A 70 14.84 2.47 -11.07
N THR A 71 14.49 3.55 -10.40
CA THR A 71 15.42 4.53 -9.83
C THR A 71 15.35 4.51 -8.30
N GLN A 72 16.31 5.14 -7.62
CA GLN A 72 16.31 5.21 -6.15
C GLN A 72 15.10 5.96 -5.57
N SER A 73 14.42 6.78 -6.39
CA SER A 73 13.29 7.61 -6.00
C SER A 73 11.93 7.09 -6.47
N GLY A 74 11.89 5.98 -7.22
CA GLY A 74 10.64 5.42 -7.76
C GLY A 74 10.84 4.69 -9.09
N TYR A 75 9.76 4.46 -9.83
CA TYR A 75 9.77 3.81 -11.14
C TYR A 75 9.19 4.74 -12.21
N ARG A 76 9.66 4.61 -13.45
CA ARG A 76 9.11 5.33 -14.61
C ARG A 76 9.03 4.43 -15.84
N PHE A 77 8.02 4.67 -16.67
CA PHE A 77 7.85 3.97 -17.94
C PHE A 77 8.67 4.64 -19.04
N VAL A 78 9.34 3.83 -19.85
CA VAL A 78 10.20 4.28 -20.95
C VAL A 78 9.81 3.56 -22.24
N GLU A 79 9.95 4.23 -23.37
CA GLU A 79 9.78 3.65 -24.71
C GLU A 79 11.16 3.62 -25.40
N TYR A 80 11.48 2.52 -26.04
CA TYR A 80 12.71 2.37 -26.80
C TYR A 80 12.49 2.89 -28.21
N ASP A 81 13.30 3.87 -28.60
CA ASP A 81 13.35 4.36 -29.97
C ASP A 81 14.43 3.59 -30.74
N PRO A 82 14.04 2.72 -31.70
CA PRO A 82 14.99 1.92 -32.47
C PRO A 82 15.80 2.75 -33.49
N TYR A 83 15.40 3.99 -33.81
CA TYR A 83 16.16 4.87 -34.71
C TYR A 83 17.29 5.60 -33.98
N LEU A 84 17.08 5.91 -32.71
CA LEU A 84 18.06 6.60 -31.86
C LEU A 84 18.76 5.65 -30.87
N GLU A 85 18.38 4.38 -30.88
CA GLU A 85 18.86 3.31 -29.99
C GLU A 85 18.82 3.68 -28.50
N GLN A 86 17.83 4.47 -28.09
CA GLN A 86 17.76 5.03 -26.74
C GLN A 86 16.35 4.92 -26.13
N TRP A 87 16.33 4.86 -24.80
CA TRP A 87 15.11 4.84 -24.00
C TRP A 87 14.67 6.27 -23.68
N PHE A 88 13.41 6.58 -23.96
CA PHE A 88 12.80 7.87 -23.64
C PHE A 88 11.71 7.73 -22.60
N GLU A 89 11.65 8.68 -21.66
CA GLU A 89 10.61 8.73 -20.64
C GLU A 89 9.25 9.06 -21.25
N ILE A 90 8.26 8.20 -20.99
CA ILE A 90 6.89 8.41 -21.43
C ILE A 90 6.23 9.34 -20.42
N THR A 91 6.23 10.63 -20.72
CA THR A 91 5.59 11.67 -19.89
C THR A 91 4.12 11.91 -20.27
N ASP A 92 3.61 11.22 -21.31
CA ASP A 92 2.31 11.56 -21.90
C ASP A 92 1.14 10.93 -21.12
N ASP A 93 0.41 11.78 -20.39
CA ASP A 93 -0.85 11.50 -19.67
C ASP A 93 -1.94 10.85 -20.53
N ALA A 94 -1.77 10.83 -21.86
CA ALA A 94 -2.72 10.28 -22.83
C ALA A 94 -2.81 8.75 -22.85
N ILE A 95 -1.81 8.03 -22.32
CA ILE A 95 -1.78 6.54 -22.33
C ILE A 95 -2.42 5.93 -21.07
N LEU A 96 -2.62 6.70 -19.99
CA LEU A 96 -3.16 6.24 -18.71
C LEU A 96 -4.67 6.53 -18.51
N ARG A 97 -5.46 6.52 -19.59
CA ARG A 97 -6.93 6.71 -19.50
C ARG A 97 -7.73 5.56 -20.11
#